data_AF-A0A922LW81-F1
#
_entry.id   AF-A0A922LW81-F1
#
_cell.length_a   1.000
_cell.length_b   1.000
_cell.length_c   1.000
_cell.angle_alpha   90.00
_cell.angle_beta   90.00
_cell.angle_gamma   90.00
#
_symmetry.space_group_name_H-M   'P 1'
#
loop_
_entity.id
_entity.type
_entity.pdbx_description
1 polymer ?
#
loop_
_entity_poly.entity_id
_entity_poly.type
_entity_poly.pdbx_seq_one_letter_code
_entity_poly.pdbx_strand_id
1 'polypeptide(L)'
;MRICSKVLVSDLETCHRSRCKPKQGVLSLCDENGDVIIFINESSSNTCRKFKISANIERLFTNHVRVGNLTIHLKIPPKFIMIHQAEPSKLMKLVNILNLIKSGDKIPVGILSNRPATKEVRKVGHRRLVITRREDYPFSQGFSVSLHEVAAAGLRLRQFDTRLLKLYSLRFLDLSANLLETIPQEVQYLNVAHLCLCKNRITQWPSISESSPLTKTLELIDLSSNNLTWLPDDFWVLTNLRNIKLSIKLNEEQFSNHTILRHGPS
;
A
#
# COMPACT_ATOMS: atom_id res chain seq x y z
N MET A 1 -9.38 -13.31 -11.03
CA MET A 1 -8.74 -12.48 -9.98
C MET A 1 -7.28 -12.87 -9.89
N ARG A 2 -6.36 -11.91 -9.70
CA ARG A 2 -4.91 -12.14 -9.61
C ARG A 2 -4.33 -11.44 -8.40
N ILE A 3 -3.48 -12.13 -7.64
CA ILE A 3 -2.82 -11.62 -6.43
C ILE A 3 -1.33 -11.88 -6.53
N CYS A 4 -0.53 -10.82 -6.54
CA CYS A 4 0.91 -10.92 -6.39
C CYS A 4 1.24 -10.98 -4.90
N SER A 5 2.02 -11.98 -4.48
CA SER A 5 2.34 -12.21 -3.08
C SER A 5 3.57 -13.08 -2.95
N LYS A 6 4.09 -13.21 -1.72
CA LYS A 6 4.97 -14.32 -1.38
C LYS A 6 4.10 -15.51 -0.97
N VAL A 7 4.33 -16.66 -1.60
CA VAL A 7 3.53 -17.86 -1.38
C VAL A 7 4.42 -18.99 -0.89
N LEU A 8 3.93 -19.71 0.10
CA LEU A 8 4.49 -20.96 0.58
C LEU A 8 3.38 -22.01 0.55
N VAL A 9 3.69 -23.19 0.02
CA VAL A 9 2.80 -24.36 0.10
C VAL A 9 3.52 -25.42 0.89
N SER A 10 2.90 -25.92 1.96
CA SER A 10 3.47 -26.99 2.78
C SER A 10 2.49 -28.15 2.94
N ASP A 11 3.07 -29.33 3.10
CA ASP A 11 2.37 -30.54 3.54
C ASP A 11 2.44 -30.58 5.09
N LEU A 12 1.35 -30.97 5.76
CA LEU A 12 1.21 -30.97 7.23
C LEU A 12 2.42 -31.56 7.99
N GLU A 13 3.11 -32.54 7.42
CA GLU A 13 4.21 -33.28 8.04
C GLU A 13 5.56 -32.53 8.06
N THR A 14 5.74 -31.51 7.22
CA THR A 14 7.06 -30.85 7.02
C THR A 14 7.25 -29.55 7.80
N CYS A 15 6.23 -29.08 8.52
CA CYS A 15 6.23 -27.75 9.15
C CYS A 15 7.27 -27.59 10.27
N HIS A 16 7.81 -28.69 10.82
CA HIS A 16 8.76 -28.64 11.94
C HIS A 16 10.24 -28.75 11.56
N ARG A 17 10.61 -29.11 10.32
CA ARG A 17 12.02 -29.45 10.02
C ARG A 17 12.52 -29.06 8.62
N SER A 18 12.21 -27.88 8.08
CA SER A 18 13.05 -27.31 6.99
C SER A 18 12.63 -25.90 6.54
N ARG A 19 13.61 -25.00 6.56
CA ARG A 19 13.94 -23.82 5.73
C ARG A 19 13.15 -23.50 4.42
N CYS A 20 11.83 -23.69 4.35
CA CYS A 20 11.07 -23.27 3.17
C CYS A 20 10.67 -21.78 3.29
N LYS A 21 11.47 -20.90 2.69
CA LYS A 21 11.14 -19.47 2.61
C LYS A 21 10.01 -19.24 1.59
N PRO A 22 9.01 -18.38 1.90
CA PRO A 22 7.99 -17.99 0.94
C PRO A 22 8.61 -17.41 -0.34
N LYS A 23 8.16 -17.88 -1.50
CA LYS A 23 8.68 -17.45 -2.80
C LYS A 23 7.74 -16.44 -3.45
N GLN A 24 8.31 -15.47 -4.15
CA GLN A 24 7.50 -14.49 -4.89
C GLN A 24 6.72 -15.21 -6.00
N GLY A 25 5.41 -14.97 -6.08
CA GLY A 25 4.58 -15.58 -7.11
C GLY A 25 3.27 -14.82 -7.37
N VAL A 26 2.51 -15.33 -8.33
CA VAL A 26 1.19 -14.84 -8.70
C VAL A 26 0.18 -15.95 -8.45
N LEU A 27 -0.81 -15.65 -7.62
CA LEU A 27 -1.98 -16.48 -7.37
C LEU A 27 -3.13 -16.03 -8.28
N SER A 28 -3.77 -16.98 -8.97
CA SER A 28 -4.93 -16.73 -9.83
C SER A 28 -6.07 -17.68 -9.50
N LEU A 29 -7.30 -17.18 -9.46
CA LEU A 29 -8.51 -18.00 -9.42
C LEU A 29 -9.04 -18.19 -10.84
N CYS A 30 -9.20 -19.45 -11.24
CA CYS A 30 -9.77 -19.83 -12.53
C CYS A 30 -10.90 -20.83 -12.34
N ASP A 31 -11.83 -20.82 -13.28
CA ASP A 31 -12.82 -21.88 -13.45
C ASP A 31 -12.26 -22.92 -14.42
N GLU A 32 -12.27 -24.19 -14.02
CA GLU A 32 -11.90 -25.32 -14.87
C GLU A 32 -13.03 -26.35 -14.76
N ASN A 33 -13.89 -26.40 -15.78
CA ASN A 33 -15.03 -27.33 -15.86
C ASN A 33 -16.02 -27.22 -14.66
N GLY A 34 -16.29 -26.00 -14.17
CA GLY A 34 -17.19 -25.76 -13.02
C GLY A 34 -16.52 -25.94 -11.66
N ASP A 35 -15.26 -26.35 -11.62
CA ASP A 35 -14.45 -26.33 -10.41
C ASP A 35 -13.58 -25.07 -10.35
N VAL A 36 -13.53 -24.46 -9.17
CA VAL A 36 -12.64 -23.33 -8.92
C VAL A 36 -11.27 -23.86 -8.51
N ILE A 37 -10.25 -23.39 -9.21
CA ILE A 37 -8.87 -23.78 -9.03
C ILE A 37 -8.00 -22.55 -8.71
N ILE A 38 -7.19 -22.69 -7.66
CA ILE A 38 -6.09 -21.79 -7.36
C ILE A 38 -4.88 -22.23 -8.19
N PHE A 39 -4.43 -21.33 -9.06
CA PHE A 39 -3.15 -21.46 -9.77
C PHE A 39 -2.08 -20.61 -9.08
N ILE A 40 -0.92 -21.19 -8.84
CA ILE A 40 0.23 -20.54 -8.21
C ILE A 40 1.43 -20.65 -9.15
N ASN A 41 1.83 -19.52 -9.72
CA ASN A 41 3.05 -19.40 -10.51
C ASN A 41 4.15 -18.78 -9.65
N GLU A 42 5.18 -19.55 -9.32
CA GLU A 42 6.36 -19.02 -8.63
C GLU A 42 7.28 -18.32 -9.63
N SER A 43 7.86 -17.17 -9.25
CA SER A 43 8.73 -16.39 -10.15
C SER A 43 10.07 -17.10 -10.41
N SER A 44 10.51 -17.94 -9.47
CA SER A 44 11.76 -18.71 -9.56
C SER A 44 11.60 -20.06 -10.25
N SER A 45 10.38 -20.46 -10.61
CA SER A 45 10.11 -21.78 -11.17
C SER A 45 9.31 -21.66 -12.44
N ASN A 46 9.63 -22.53 -13.40
CA ASN A 46 8.81 -22.68 -14.59
C ASN A 46 7.53 -23.51 -14.34
N THR A 47 7.33 -24.01 -13.12
CA THR A 47 6.21 -24.86 -12.73
C THR A 47 5.02 -24.03 -12.24
N CYS A 48 3.84 -24.36 -12.76
CA CYS A 48 2.56 -23.87 -12.27
C CYS A 48 1.96 -24.93 -11.35
N ARG A 49 1.67 -24.59 -10.10
CA ARG A 49 0.97 -25.48 -9.17
C ARG A 49 -0.52 -25.15 -9.19
N LYS A 50 -1.36 -26.18 -9.27
CA LYS A 50 -2.81 -26.03 -9.27
C LYS A 50 -3.45 -26.76 -8.09
N PHE A 51 -4.40 -26.11 -7.44
CA PHE A 51 -5.12 -26.65 -6.29
C PHE A 51 -6.62 -26.40 -6.45
N LYS A 52 -7.41 -27.47 -6.54
CA LYS A 52 -8.88 -27.38 -6.53
C LYS A 52 -9.33 -26.89 -5.16
N ILE A 53 -10.21 -25.89 -5.13
CA ILE A 53 -10.77 -25.34 -3.89
C ILE A 53 -12.28 -25.55 -3.76
N SER A 54 -13.00 -25.80 -4.87
CA SER A 54 -14.42 -26.20 -4.81
C SER A 54 -14.60 -27.42 -3.91
N ALA A 55 -15.46 -27.28 -2.88
CA ALA A 55 -15.73 -28.27 -1.84
C ALA A 55 -14.50 -28.82 -1.09
N ASN A 56 -13.33 -28.19 -1.24
CA ASN A 56 -12.05 -28.73 -0.78
C ASN A 56 -11.35 -27.85 0.28
N ILE A 57 -11.96 -26.74 0.68
CA ILE A 57 -11.46 -25.88 1.75
C ILE A 57 -11.88 -26.48 3.10
N GLU A 58 -10.91 -26.85 3.93
CA GLU A 58 -11.15 -27.29 5.31
C GLU A 58 -11.29 -26.09 6.24
N ARG A 59 -10.28 -25.21 6.24
CA ARG A 59 -10.19 -24.05 7.14
C ARG A 59 -9.53 -22.87 6.45
N LEU A 60 -9.97 -21.66 6.81
CA LEU A 60 -9.37 -20.40 6.41
C LEU A 60 -8.88 -19.67 7.67
N PHE A 61 -7.64 -19.20 7.66
CA PHE A 61 -7.06 -18.41 8.75
C PHE A 61 -6.92 -16.96 8.30
N THR A 62 -7.83 -16.11 8.76
CA THR A 62 -8.01 -14.73 8.26
C THR A 62 -7.55 -13.65 9.24
N ASN A 63 -7.01 -14.03 10.40
CA ASN A 63 -6.64 -13.10 11.49
C ASN A 63 -5.69 -11.97 11.05
N HIS A 64 -4.88 -12.21 10.02
CA HIS A 64 -3.83 -11.30 9.55
C HIS A 64 -4.06 -10.77 8.14
N VAL A 65 -5.30 -10.83 7.63
CA VAL A 65 -5.62 -10.39 6.26
C VAL A 65 -5.37 -8.88 6.08
N ARG A 66 -5.62 -8.08 7.11
CA ARG A 66 -5.36 -6.63 7.11
C ARG A 66 -3.88 -6.27 6.94
N VAL A 67 -2.98 -7.16 7.36
CA VAL A 67 -1.53 -7.00 7.19
C VAL A 67 -0.98 -7.79 5.99
N GLY A 68 -1.88 -8.33 5.14
CA GLY A 68 -1.52 -8.99 3.89
C GLY A 68 -1.20 -10.48 4.00
N ASN A 69 -1.64 -11.15 5.07
CA ASN A 69 -1.40 -12.58 5.30
C ASN A 69 -2.71 -13.39 5.32
N LEU A 70 -2.72 -14.55 4.67
CA LEU A 70 -3.85 -15.49 4.63
C LEU A 70 -3.33 -16.92 4.53
N THR A 71 -3.88 -17.84 5.31
CA THR A 71 -3.59 -19.27 5.16
C THR A 71 -4.86 -20.04 4.80
N ILE A 72 -4.78 -20.85 3.75
CA ILE A 72 -5.86 -21.72 3.27
C ILE A 72 -5.45 -23.16 3.55
N HIS A 73 -6.29 -23.89 4.28
CA HIS A 73 -6.12 -25.33 4.55
C HIS A 73 -7.05 -26.13 3.63
N LEU A 74 -6.46 -26.99 2.80
CA LEU A 74 -7.20 -27.86 1.88
C LEU A 74 -7.38 -29.25 2.48
N LYS A 75 -8.49 -29.92 2.14
CA LYS A 75 -8.77 -31.30 2.57
C LYS A 75 -7.96 -32.31 1.75
N ILE A 76 -7.98 -32.19 0.42
CA ILE A 76 -7.42 -33.19 -0.51
C ILE A 76 -6.70 -32.52 -1.70
N PRO A 77 -5.38 -32.72 -1.89
CA PRO A 77 -4.46 -33.24 -0.89
C PRO A 77 -4.36 -32.29 0.32
N PRO A 78 -4.11 -32.81 1.53
CA PRO A 78 -4.05 -32.00 2.74
C PRO A 78 -2.84 -31.07 2.70
N LYS A 79 -3.09 -29.78 2.43
CA LYS A 79 -2.05 -28.78 2.18
C LYS A 79 -2.41 -27.43 2.78
N PHE A 80 -1.38 -26.71 3.23
CA PHE A 80 -1.50 -25.31 3.58
C PHE A 80 -0.96 -24.43 2.46
N ILE A 81 -1.81 -23.53 1.94
CA ILE A 81 -1.39 -22.45 1.05
C ILE A 81 -1.29 -21.19 1.90
N MET A 82 -0.07 -20.76 2.18
CA MET A 82 0.24 -19.56 2.96
C MET A 82 0.59 -18.40 2.02
N ILE A 83 -0.17 -17.32 2.12
CA ILE A 83 -0.02 -16.09 1.36
C ILE A 83 0.52 -15.03 2.30
N HIS A 84 1.61 -14.38 1.90
CA HIS A 84 2.29 -13.33 2.66
C HIS A 84 2.50 -12.08 1.81
N GLN A 85 2.48 -10.91 2.45
CA GLN A 85 2.77 -9.62 1.82
C GLN A 85 1.90 -9.33 0.58
N ALA A 86 0.65 -9.81 0.59
CA ALA A 86 -0.33 -9.48 -0.42
C ALA A 86 -0.98 -8.12 -0.15
N GLU A 87 -1.47 -7.45 -1.19
CA GLU A 87 -2.27 -6.22 -1.03
C GLU A 87 -3.55 -6.51 -0.22
N PRO A 88 -3.79 -5.86 0.94
CA PRO A 88 -4.90 -6.20 1.83
C PRO A 88 -6.28 -6.10 1.16
N SER A 89 -6.49 -5.11 0.29
CA SER A 89 -7.73 -4.91 -0.46
C SER A 89 -8.08 -6.11 -1.36
N LYS A 90 -7.07 -6.69 -2.03
CA LYS A 90 -7.21 -7.87 -2.89
C LYS A 90 -7.39 -9.13 -2.04
N LEU A 91 -6.73 -9.20 -0.89
CA LEU A 91 -6.83 -10.34 0.01
C LEU A 91 -8.21 -10.42 0.67
N MET A 92 -8.78 -9.28 1.09
CA MET A 92 -10.17 -9.21 1.57
C MET A 92 -11.17 -9.68 0.51
N LYS A 93 -10.98 -9.26 -0.75
CA LYS A 93 -11.80 -9.77 -1.88
C LYS A 93 -11.65 -11.27 -2.05
N LEU A 94 -10.43 -11.81 -1.97
CA LEU A 94 -10.19 -13.26 -2.01
C LEU A 94 -10.90 -13.99 -0.88
N VAL A 95 -10.80 -13.50 0.36
CA VAL A 95 -11.47 -14.13 1.52
C VAL A 95 -12.98 -14.21 1.30
N ASN A 96 -13.60 -13.13 0.80
CA ASN A 96 -15.03 -13.14 0.50
C ASN A 96 -15.37 -14.22 -0.54
N ILE A 97 -14.58 -14.35 -1.61
CA ILE A 97 -14.77 -15.39 -2.64
C ILE A 97 -14.58 -16.79 -2.05
N LEU A 98 -13.55 -17.00 -1.22
CA LEU A 98 -13.29 -18.31 -0.59
C LEU A 98 -14.42 -18.71 0.37
N ASN A 99 -15.02 -17.75 1.08
CA ASN A 99 -16.19 -17.98 1.91
C ASN A 99 -17.40 -18.37 1.08
N LEU A 100 -17.66 -17.69 -0.05
CA LEU A 100 -18.74 -18.07 -0.98
C LEU A 100 -18.54 -19.50 -1.52
N ILE A 101 -17.31 -19.84 -1.91
CA ILE A 101 -16.95 -21.20 -2.38
C ILE A 101 -17.16 -22.24 -1.28
N LYS A 102 -16.82 -21.90 -0.02
CA LYS A 102 -17.00 -22.79 1.12
C LYS A 102 -18.49 -23.02 1.44
N SER A 103 -19.33 -22.00 1.27
CA SER A 103 -20.78 -22.05 1.47
C SER A 103 -21.54 -22.68 0.29
N GLY A 104 -20.90 -22.83 -0.88
CA GLY A 104 -21.55 -23.34 -2.10
C GLY A 104 -22.37 -22.28 -2.84
N ASP A 105 -22.15 -20.99 -2.55
CA ASP A 105 -22.87 -19.88 -3.14
C ASP A 105 -22.40 -19.56 -4.57
N LYS A 106 -23.28 -18.91 -5.35
CA LYS A 106 -22.94 -18.45 -6.71
C LYS A 106 -21.81 -17.41 -6.65
N ILE A 107 -20.73 -17.67 -7.38
CA ILE A 107 -19.59 -16.76 -7.49
C ILE A 107 -19.96 -15.61 -8.44
N PRO A 108 -19.66 -14.34 -8.09
CA PRO A 108 -19.95 -13.23 -8.99
C PRO A 108 -19.25 -13.37 -10.35
N VAL A 109 -20.00 -13.08 -11.42
CA VAL A 109 -19.54 -13.20 -12.82
C VAL A 109 -18.35 -12.26 -13.08
N GLY A 110 -17.34 -12.72 -13.81
CA GLY A 110 -16.14 -11.93 -14.15
C GLY A 110 -15.01 -11.95 -13.11
N ILE A 111 -15.19 -12.63 -11.96
CA ILE A 111 -14.13 -12.83 -10.96
C ILE A 111 -13.17 -13.95 -11.38
N LEU A 112 -13.68 -15.03 -11.97
CA LEU A 112 -12.89 -16.16 -12.43
C LEU A 112 -12.32 -15.87 -13.81
N SER A 113 -11.08 -16.26 -14.05
CA SER A 113 -10.47 -16.18 -15.37
C SER A 113 -10.52 -17.55 -16.04
N ASN A 114 -10.80 -17.60 -17.34
CA ASN A 114 -10.79 -18.87 -18.10
C ASN A 114 -9.36 -19.31 -18.48
N ARG A 115 -8.33 -18.58 -18.04
CA ARG A 115 -6.92 -18.92 -18.27
C ARG A 115 -6.07 -18.58 -17.04
N PRO A 116 -5.15 -19.47 -16.60
CA PRO A 116 -4.17 -19.12 -15.58
C PRO A 116 -3.30 -17.95 -16.07
N ALA A 117 -2.90 -17.06 -15.16
CA ALA A 117 -1.99 -15.98 -15.52
C ALA A 117 -0.70 -16.58 -16.12
N THR A 118 -0.20 -16.02 -17.23
CA THR A 118 1.12 -16.35 -17.76
C THR A 118 2.20 -15.97 -16.74
N LYS A 119 3.41 -16.53 -16.86
CA LYS A 119 4.61 -16.12 -16.08
C LYS A 119 4.99 -14.66 -16.27
N GLU A 120 4.24 -13.93 -17.09
CA GLU A 120 4.13 -12.48 -16.98
C GLU A 120 3.54 -12.12 -15.61
N VAL A 121 4.38 -12.26 -14.59
CA VAL A 121 4.68 -11.13 -13.72
C VAL A 121 4.80 -9.96 -14.67
N ARG A 122 3.70 -9.21 -14.86
CA ARG A 122 3.79 -7.87 -15.41
C ARG A 122 4.95 -7.24 -14.68
N LYS A 123 6.06 -7.06 -15.41
CA LYS A 123 7.32 -6.46 -14.98
C LYS A 123 6.97 -5.49 -13.87
N VAL A 124 7.28 -5.86 -12.62
CA VAL A 124 6.69 -5.28 -11.39
C VAL A 124 6.36 -3.82 -11.67
N GLY A 125 5.08 -3.52 -11.89
CA GLY A 125 4.65 -2.21 -12.40
C GLY A 125 5.37 -1.17 -11.59
N HIS A 126 6.17 -0.34 -12.28
CA HIS A 126 7.26 0.46 -11.69
C HIS A 126 6.92 0.84 -10.25
N ARG A 127 7.60 0.23 -9.26
CA ARG A 127 7.38 0.59 -7.85
C ARG A 127 7.70 2.06 -7.59
N ARG A 128 8.53 2.62 -8.46
CA ARG A 128 8.96 4.01 -8.46
C ARG A 128 8.52 4.68 -9.75
N LEU A 129 7.75 5.75 -9.64
CA LEU A 129 7.42 6.66 -10.73
C LEU A 129 8.22 7.95 -10.52
N VAL A 130 9.12 8.25 -11.45
CA VAL A 130 9.86 9.52 -11.46
C VAL A 130 9.35 10.34 -12.64
N ILE A 131 8.85 11.54 -12.36
CA ILE A 131 8.30 12.46 -13.33
C ILE A 131 9.22 13.68 -13.35
N THR A 132 9.93 13.86 -14.46
CA THR A 132 10.89 14.95 -14.63
C THR A 132 10.31 16.11 -15.43
N ARG A 133 9.28 15.85 -16.25
CA ARG A 133 8.59 16.86 -17.06
C ARG A 133 7.11 16.90 -16.71
N ARG A 134 6.53 18.09 -16.77
CA ARG A 134 5.12 18.31 -16.41
C ARG A 134 4.17 17.56 -17.35
N GLU A 135 4.51 17.44 -18.63
CA GLU A 135 3.73 16.72 -19.64
C GLU A 135 3.61 15.21 -19.35
N ASP A 136 4.59 14.62 -18.66
CA ASP A 136 4.61 13.20 -18.29
C ASP A 136 3.80 12.92 -17.02
N TYR A 137 3.27 13.97 -16.37
CA TYR A 137 2.46 13.82 -15.18
C TYR A 137 1.10 13.16 -15.55
N PRO A 138 0.65 12.11 -14.84
CA PRO A 138 -0.47 11.28 -15.27
C PRO A 138 -1.83 11.96 -14.98
N PHE A 139 -2.13 13.05 -15.68
CA PHE A 139 -3.42 13.74 -15.58
C PHE A 139 -4.56 12.86 -16.06
N SER A 140 -4.42 12.22 -17.22
CA SER A 140 -5.49 11.41 -17.83
C SER A 140 -5.52 9.96 -17.36
N GLN A 141 -4.35 9.30 -17.27
CA GLN A 141 -4.25 7.88 -16.97
C GLN A 141 -4.38 7.56 -15.47
N GLY A 142 -4.09 8.54 -14.61
CA GLY A 142 -4.03 8.37 -13.16
C GLY A 142 -2.82 7.57 -12.69
N PHE A 143 -2.69 7.41 -11.37
CA PHE A 143 -1.57 6.71 -10.75
C PHE A 143 -1.85 5.21 -10.60
N SER A 144 -0.82 4.39 -10.78
CA SER A 144 -0.89 2.96 -10.45
C SER A 144 -0.94 2.76 -8.93
N VAL A 145 -1.96 2.06 -8.43
CA VAL A 145 -2.13 1.76 -7.00
C VAL A 145 -0.99 0.93 -6.39
N SER A 146 -0.14 0.29 -7.22
CA SER A 146 1.02 -0.48 -6.77
C SER A 146 2.28 0.35 -6.51
N LEU A 147 2.22 1.68 -6.72
CA LEU A 147 3.35 2.57 -6.53
C LEU A 147 3.78 2.60 -5.05
N HIS A 148 5.08 2.49 -4.84
CA HIS A 148 5.76 2.63 -3.54
C HIS A 148 6.51 3.95 -3.46
N GLU A 149 6.95 4.50 -4.57
CA GLU A 149 7.69 5.75 -4.63
C GLU A 149 7.15 6.60 -5.77
N VAL A 150 6.86 7.86 -5.49
CA VAL A 150 6.53 8.87 -6.51
C VAL A 150 7.46 10.05 -6.28
N ALA A 151 8.22 10.42 -7.31
CA ALA A 151 9.03 11.62 -7.34
C ALA A 151 8.55 12.50 -8.49
N ALA A 152 8.03 13.67 -8.16
CA ALA A 152 7.43 14.63 -9.09
C ALA A 152 7.86 16.05 -8.71
N ALA A 153 9.17 16.21 -8.52
CA ALA A 153 9.78 17.47 -8.14
C ALA A 153 9.89 18.44 -9.32
N GLY A 154 9.76 19.75 -9.08
CA GLY A 154 10.06 20.75 -10.11
C GLY A 154 9.02 20.89 -11.23
N LEU A 155 7.82 20.33 -11.08
CA LEU A 155 6.80 20.28 -12.14
C LEU A 155 5.87 21.49 -12.19
N ARG A 156 6.11 22.50 -11.34
CA ARG A 156 5.29 23.71 -11.15
C ARG A 156 3.83 23.39 -10.77
N LEU A 157 3.60 22.29 -10.06
CA LEU A 157 2.26 21.91 -9.58
C LEU A 157 1.77 22.98 -8.59
N ARG A 158 0.57 23.51 -8.81
CA ARG A 158 -0.04 24.53 -7.94
C ARG A 158 -0.97 23.95 -6.87
N GLN A 159 -1.43 22.73 -7.09
CA GLN A 159 -2.37 22.03 -6.22
C GLN A 159 -1.87 20.63 -5.95
N PHE A 160 -2.15 20.14 -4.74
CA PHE A 160 -1.88 18.76 -4.38
C PHE A 160 -2.83 17.84 -5.14
N ASP A 161 -2.30 16.80 -5.78
CA ASP A 161 -3.11 15.82 -6.48
C ASP A 161 -3.69 14.80 -5.49
N THR A 162 -4.97 14.96 -5.15
CA THR A 162 -5.67 14.11 -4.18
C THR A 162 -5.74 12.64 -4.61
N ARG A 163 -5.44 12.30 -5.86
CA ARG A 163 -5.36 10.90 -6.31
C ARG A 163 -4.17 10.17 -5.70
N LEU A 164 -3.11 10.88 -5.31
CA LEU A 164 -1.96 10.32 -4.58
C LEU A 164 -2.38 9.74 -3.21
N LEU A 165 -3.46 10.27 -2.62
CA LEU A 165 -4.00 9.80 -1.33
C LEU A 165 -4.58 8.37 -1.41
N LYS A 166 -4.87 7.89 -2.62
CA LYS A 166 -5.41 6.54 -2.86
C LYS A 166 -4.31 5.48 -3.04
N LEU A 167 -3.05 5.87 -2.96
CA LEU A 167 -1.90 4.98 -3.15
C LEU A 167 -1.49 4.34 -1.82
N TYR A 168 -2.25 3.35 -1.36
CA TYR A 168 -2.04 2.72 -0.05
C TYR A 168 -0.70 1.99 0.12
N SER A 169 -0.01 1.68 -0.99
CA SER A 169 1.33 1.06 -0.99
C SER A 169 2.47 2.09 -1.02
N LEU A 170 2.16 3.39 -1.14
CA LEU A 170 3.15 4.45 -1.26
C LEU A 170 3.93 4.61 0.03
N ARG A 171 5.26 4.63 -0.05
CA ARG A 171 6.20 4.80 1.06
C ARG A 171 7.05 6.05 0.93
N PHE A 172 7.29 6.52 -0.29
CA PHE A 172 8.04 7.74 -0.57
C PHE A 172 7.24 8.65 -1.49
N LEU A 173 7.05 9.90 -1.10
CA LEU A 173 6.43 10.92 -1.93
C LEU A 173 7.30 12.18 -1.93
N ASP A 174 7.80 12.52 -3.10
CA ASP A 174 8.53 13.77 -3.35
C ASP A 174 7.74 14.66 -4.30
N LEU A 175 7.28 15.78 -3.76
CA LEU A 175 6.62 16.88 -4.47
C LEU A 175 7.41 18.19 -4.26
N SER A 176 8.71 18.11 -3.99
CA SER A 176 9.58 19.26 -3.74
C SER A 176 9.70 20.18 -4.97
N ALA A 177 10.10 21.44 -4.73
CA ALA A 177 10.31 22.43 -5.79
C ALA A 177 9.08 22.64 -6.71
N ASN A 178 7.87 22.51 -6.17
CA ASN A 178 6.63 22.83 -6.86
C ASN A 178 6.10 24.21 -6.39
N LEU A 179 4.83 24.52 -6.68
CA LEU A 179 4.16 25.77 -6.33
C LEU A 179 2.95 25.50 -5.43
N LEU A 180 3.00 24.45 -4.61
CA LEU A 180 1.90 24.07 -3.74
C LEU A 180 1.71 25.12 -2.65
N GLU A 181 0.52 25.71 -2.57
CA GLU A 181 0.17 26.71 -1.56
C GLU A 181 -0.61 26.12 -0.38
N THR A 182 -1.41 25.08 -0.65
CA THR A 182 -2.22 24.39 0.34
C THR A 182 -1.98 22.88 0.29
N ILE A 183 -2.06 22.25 1.45
CA ILE A 183 -2.08 20.80 1.61
C ILE A 183 -3.49 20.41 2.07
N PRO A 184 -4.17 19.47 1.40
CA PRO A 184 -5.53 19.08 1.73
C PRO A 184 -5.61 18.37 3.10
N GLN A 185 -6.72 18.52 3.81
CA GLN A 185 -6.98 17.87 5.11
C GLN A 185 -6.85 16.34 5.02
N GLU A 186 -7.15 15.79 3.85
CA GLU A 186 -7.07 14.37 3.52
C GLU A 186 -5.62 13.84 3.42
N VAL A 187 -4.60 14.70 3.52
CA VAL A 187 -3.19 14.28 3.60
C VAL A 187 -2.95 13.33 4.76
N GLN A 188 -3.73 13.43 5.84
CA GLN A 188 -3.68 12.53 7.00
C GLN A 188 -3.90 11.05 6.62
N TYR A 189 -4.55 10.77 5.48
CA TYR A 189 -4.77 9.40 5.00
C TYR A 189 -3.61 8.81 4.21
N LEU A 190 -2.53 9.57 3.96
CA LEU A 190 -1.31 9.03 3.37
C LEU A 190 -0.65 7.99 4.28
N ASN A 191 -0.09 6.96 3.66
CA ASN A 191 0.60 5.84 4.33
C ASN A 191 2.11 5.86 4.03
N VAL A 192 2.70 7.04 3.98
CA VAL A 192 4.09 7.26 3.54
C VAL A 192 5.06 7.29 4.72
N ALA A 193 6.27 6.78 4.50
CA ALA A 193 7.37 6.90 5.46
C ALA A 193 8.17 8.19 5.25
N HIS A 194 8.29 8.65 4.01
CA HIS A 194 9.06 9.83 3.64
C HIS A 194 8.21 10.76 2.79
N LEU A 195 8.05 12.00 3.25
CA LEU A 195 7.29 13.04 2.57
C LEU A 195 8.16 14.29 2.36
N CYS A 196 8.52 14.56 1.11
CA CYS A 196 9.31 15.73 0.72
C CYS A 196 8.40 16.77 0.06
N LEU A 197 8.22 17.90 0.73
CA LEU A 197 7.40 19.04 0.30
C LEU A 197 8.20 20.35 0.33
N CYS A 198 9.52 20.27 0.43
CA CYS A 198 10.38 21.45 0.49
C CYS A 198 10.37 22.27 -0.79
N LYS A 199 10.71 23.57 -0.68
CA LYS A 199 10.71 24.51 -1.80
C LYS A 199 9.33 24.62 -2.50
N ASN A 200 8.27 24.62 -1.72
CA ASN A 200 6.91 24.94 -2.18
C ASN A 200 6.50 26.32 -1.64
N ARG A 201 5.19 26.63 -1.63
CA ARG A 201 4.62 27.88 -1.13
C ARG A 201 3.64 27.64 0.01
N ILE A 202 3.75 26.50 0.69
CA ILE A 202 2.79 26.04 1.69
C ILE A 202 2.76 27.05 2.83
N THR A 203 1.57 27.57 3.14
CA THR A 203 1.37 28.58 4.19
C THR A 203 0.94 27.99 5.53
N GLN A 204 0.28 26.85 5.50
CA GLN A 204 -0.20 26.13 6.68
C GLN A 204 -0.19 24.62 6.45
N TRP A 205 -0.01 23.89 7.54
CA TRP A 205 -0.17 22.44 7.56
C TRP A 205 -1.53 22.06 8.18
N PRO A 206 -2.29 21.11 7.60
CA PRO A 206 -3.60 20.71 8.13
C PRO A 206 -3.53 20.02 9.49
N SER A 207 -4.60 20.07 10.29
CA SER A 207 -4.72 19.27 11.52
C SER A 207 -4.80 17.77 11.18
N ILE A 208 -4.14 16.93 11.97
CA ILE A 208 -4.03 15.48 11.76
C ILE A 208 -4.69 14.74 12.93
N SER A 209 -5.52 13.74 12.64
CA SER A 209 -6.04 12.86 13.69
C SER A 209 -4.98 11.87 14.18
N GLU A 210 -4.93 11.59 15.48
CA GLU A 210 -4.14 10.51 16.07
C GLU A 210 -4.43 9.13 15.44
N SER A 211 -5.67 8.93 14.98
CA SER A 211 -6.11 7.67 14.34
C SER A 211 -5.65 7.52 12.89
N SER A 212 -5.05 8.57 12.29
CA SER A 212 -4.70 8.60 10.88
C SER A 212 -3.57 7.61 10.53
N PRO A 213 -3.55 7.05 9.30
CA PRO A 213 -2.42 6.25 8.83
C PRO A 213 -1.09 7.00 8.85
N LEU A 214 -1.10 8.30 8.54
CA LEU A 214 0.10 9.12 8.47
C LEU A 214 0.82 9.17 9.83
N THR A 215 0.05 9.32 10.91
CA THR A 215 0.54 9.30 12.30
C THR A 215 1.41 8.10 12.62
N LYS A 216 1.06 6.93 12.09
CA LYS A 216 1.75 5.66 12.38
C LYS A 216 2.83 5.31 11.37
N THR A 217 3.00 6.08 10.30
CA THR A 217 3.84 5.65 9.17
C THR A 217 4.91 6.65 8.81
N LEU A 218 4.68 7.94 9.03
CA LEU A 218 5.61 8.99 8.67
C LEU A 218 6.84 8.98 9.57
N GLU A 219 8.01 8.78 8.99
CA GLU A 219 9.32 8.77 9.66
C GLU A 219 10.10 10.05 9.36
N LEU A 220 9.94 10.60 8.16
CA LEU A 220 10.59 11.83 7.72
C LEU A 220 9.62 12.74 7.00
N ILE A 221 9.60 14.02 7.41
CA ILE A 221 8.93 15.09 6.68
C ILE A 221 9.88 16.26 6.43
N ASP A 222 9.90 16.72 5.18
CA ASP A 222 10.65 17.92 4.79
C ASP A 222 9.68 19.00 4.29
N LEU A 223 9.47 20.00 5.15
CA LEU A 223 8.68 21.21 4.90
C LEU A 223 9.58 22.45 4.76
N SER A 224 10.90 22.29 4.65
CA SER A 224 11.83 23.42 4.56
C SER A 224 11.60 24.30 3.32
N SER A 225 11.98 25.57 3.39
CA SER A 225 11.79 26.52 2.28
C SER A 225 10.32 26.62 1.82
N ASN A 226 9.38 26.69 2.75
CA ASN A 226 7.97 27.02 2.52
C ASN A 226 7.63 28.40 3.12
N ASN A 227 6.34 28.76 3.15
CA ASN A 227 5.82 29.98 3.76
C ASN A 227 5.06 29.69 5.08
N LEU A 228 5.38 28.57 5.74
CA LEU A 228 4.74 28.17 6.99
C LEU A 228 5.03 29.20 8.08
N THR A 229 3.99 29.65 8.79
CA THR A 229 4.11 30.54 9.95
C THR A 229 4.02 29.78 11.27
N TRP A 230 3.31 28.64 11.27
CA TRP A 230 3.12 27.76 12.42
C TRP A 230 2.74 26.35 11.96
N LEU A 231 2.79 25.39 12.89
CA LEU A 231 2.22 24.07 12.74
C LEU A 231 1.09 23.92 13.76
N PRO A 232 -0.01 23.23 13.43
CA PRO A 232 -1.09 22.99 14.39
C PRO A 232 -0.60 22.11 15.55
N ASP A 233 -1.22 22.24 16.73
CA ASP A 233 -0.86 21.42 17.92
C ASP A 233 -0.96 19.92 17.64
N ASP A 234 -1.96 19.52 16.85
CA ASP A 234 -2.15 18.12 16.43
C ASP A 234 -1.06 17.62 15.46
N PHE A 235 -0.12 18.46 15.01
CA PHE A 235 1.02 18.00 14.21
C PHE A 235 1.90 17.02 15.00
N TRP A 236 1.98 17.20 16.31
CA TRP A 236 2.88 16.45 17.18
C TRP A 236 2.36 15.04 17.51
N VAL A 237 1.16 14.68 17.04
CA VAL A 237 0.63 13.31 17.18
C VAL A 237 1.36 12.29 16.33
N LEU A 238 2.23 12.71 15.40
CA LEU A 238 3.01 11.87 14.49
C LEU A 238 4.06 11.01 15.24
N THR A 239 3.60 9.95 15.91
CA THR A 239 4.39 9.13 16.85
C THR A 239 5.60 8.40 16.26
N ASN A 240 5.64 8.13 14.95
CA ASN A 240 6.78 7.48 14.30
C ASN A 240 7.77 8.45 13.63
N LEU A 241 7.55 9.76 13.77
CA LEU A 241 8.36 10.79 13.13
C LEU A 241 9.72 10.92 13.81
N ARG A 242 10.79 10.71 13.04
CA ARG A 242 12.19 10.76 13.51
C ARG A 242 12.94 11.98 13.00
N ASN A 243 12.57 12.44 11.80
CA ASN A 243 13.30 13.50 11.11
C ASN A 243 12.33 14.56 10.59
N ILE A 244 12.48 15.78 11.09
CA ILE A 244 11.69 16.94 10.67
C ILE A 244 12.65 17.99 10.13
N LYS A 245 12.41 18.44 8.90
CA LYS A 245 13.06 19.62 8.33
C LYS A 245 12.00 20.69 8.15
N LEU A 246 12.19 21.84 8.79
CA LEU A 246 11.21 22.92 8.83
C LEU A 246 11.89 24.27 8.63
N SER A 247 11.19 25.19 7.98
CA SER A 247 11.55 26.61 7.96
C SER A 247 10.27 27.39 8.26
N ILE A 248 10.26 28.12 9.37
CA ILE A 248 9.11 28.95 9.77
C ILE A 248 9.43 30.40 9.42
N LYS A 249 8.51 31.08 8.74
CA LYS A 249 8.55 32.53 8.59
C LYS A 249 7.99 33.16 9.86
N LEU A 250 8.86 33.85 10.59
CA LEU A 250 8.46 34.66 11.73
C LEU A 250 7.79 35.93 11.19
N ASN A 251 6.51 36.10 11.51
CA ASN A 251 5.86 37.39 11.36
C ASN A 251 6.07 38.16 12.67
N GLU A 252 6.61 39.37 12.60
CA GLU A 252 6.91 40.21 13.77
C GLU A 252 5.66 40.47 14.66
N GLU A 253 4.45 40.34 14.10
CA GLU A 253 3.17 40.53 14.83
C GLU A 253 2.75 39.36 15.74
N GLN A 254 3.39 38.18 15.64
CA GLN A 254 3.00 36.99 16.43
C GLN A 254 3.73 36.89 17.79
N PHE A 255 4.72 37.76 18.04
CA PHE A 255 5.53 37.74 19.26
C PHE A 255 4.78 38.15 20.53
N SER A 256 3.56 38.68 20.43
CA SER A 256 2.83 39.14 21.62
C SER A 256 1.99 38.05 22.30
N ASN A 257 1.69 36.91 21.66
CA ASN A 257 0.66 36.01 22.21
C ASN A 257 1.06 34.54 22.48
N HIS A 258 2.11 33.96 21.91
CA HIS A 258 2.42 32.53 22.16
C HIS A 258 3.85 32.28 22.68
N THR A 259 3.91 32.24 24.00
CA THR A 259 4.93 31.62 24.85
C THR A 259 5.48 30.31 24.28
N ILE A 260 6.77 30.36 23.93
CA ILE A 260 7.79 29.31 24.15
C ILE A 260 7.48 27.93 23.55
N LEU A 261 8.19 27.64 22.46
CA LEU A 261 8.67 26.31 22.04
C LEU A 261 8.79 25.33 23.24
N ARG A 262 7.80 24.48 23.45
CA ARG A 262 7.87 23.36 24.40
C ARG A 262 7.61 22.04 23.71
N HIS A 263 8.64 21.20 23.79
CA HIS A 263 8.67 19.74 23.72
C HIS A 263 8.28 19.06 22.39
N GLY A 264 9.29 18.83 21.56
CA GLY A 264 9.32 17.61 20.75
C GLY A 264 9.53 16.37 21.64
N PRO A 265 9.11 15.17 21.21
CA PRO A 265 9.14 13.97 22.03
C PRO A 265 10.58 13.51 22.28
N SER A 266 10.84 13.10 23.53
CA SER A 266 12.03 12.40 24.02
C SER A 266 12.04 10.93 23.64
#